data_AF-A0A6V6Z8L9-F1
#
_entry.id   AF-A0A6V6Z8L9-F1
#
_cell.length_a   1.000
_cell.length_b   1.000
_cell.length_c   1.000
_cell.angle_alpha   90.00
_cell.angle_beta   90.00
_cell.angle_gamma   90.00
#
_symmetry.space_group_name_H-M   'P 1'
#
loop_
_entity.id
_entity.type
_entity.pdbx_description
1 polymer ?
#
loop_
_entity_poly.entity_id
_entity_poly.type
_entity_poly.pdbx_seq_one_letter_code
_entity_poly.pdbx_strand_id
1 'polypeptide(L)'
;MFNLFKKQNEIPEFNIINKYSKKDMYFSRIRKWDWLNAEQIYISEKYSNEKVKMITLDYWSQEMFLDSDGQKTVSEYLQILINQFQKSKMKIPSDLDQFMIEILESLNTDLGAIEFSNKPITLRPEFEKPLTNK
;
A
#
# COMPACT_ATOMS: atom_id res chain seq x y z
N MET A 1 -12.64 -19.64 -37.49
CA MET A 1 -12.60 -20.04 -36.06
C MET A 1 -12.16 -18.84 -35.24
N PHE A 2 -12.77 -18.67 -34.07
CA PHE A 2 -12.91 -17.45 -33.26
C PHE A 2 -11.63 -16.63 -33.02
N ASN A 3 -11.64 -15.38 -33.49
CA ASN A 3 -10.76 -14.31 -33.00
C ASN A 3 -11.28 -13.83 -31.64
N LEU A 4 -10.86 -14.48 -30.56
CA LEU A 4 -11.05 -14.00 -29.19
C LEU A 4 -9.95 -12.98 -28.83
N PHE A 5 -9.90 -11.85 -29.55
CA PHE A 5 -9.22 -10.67 -29.04
C PHE A 5 -10.13 -10.05 -27.98
N LYS A 6 -9.97 -10.49 -26.72
CA LYS A 6 -10.51 -9.76 -25.58
C LYS A 6 -9.95 -8.34 -25.66
N LYS A 7 -10.84 -7.34 -25.73
CA LYS A 7 -10.44 -5.94 -25.54
C LYS A 7 -9.56 -5.87 -24.30
N GLN A 8 -8.31 -5.47 -24.48
CA GLN A 8 -7.43 -5.15 -23.37
C GLN A 8 -8.17 -4.09 -22.56
N ASN A 9 -8.35 -4.30 -21.24
CA ASN A 9 -9.00 -3.30 -20.40
C ASN A 9 -8.21 -2.01 -20.55
N GLU A 10 -8.84 -0.99 -21.15
CA GLU A 10 -8.21 0.29 -21.44
C GLU A 10 -7.69 0.88 -20.12
N ILE A 11 -6.41 1.25 -20.11
CA ILE A 11 -5.77 1.87 -18.97
C ILE A 11 -6.22 3.32 -18.93
N PRO A 12 -6.87 3.79 -17.85
CA PRO A 12 -7.24 5.20 -17.71
C PRO A 12 -6.01 6.12 -17.72
N GLU A 13 -6.22 7.39 -18.08
CA GLU A 13 -5.19 8.41 -17.90
C GLU A 13 -5.08 8.80 -16.41
N PHE A 14 -3.95 8.44 -15.80
CA PHE A 14 -3.63 8.78 -14.40
C PHE A 14 -2.86 10.10 -14.33
N ASN A 15 -3.59 11.19 -14.10
CA ASN A 15 -3.02 12.54 -14.10
C ASN A 15 -2.56 13.02 -12.71
N ILE A 16 -3.06 12.42 -11.63
CA ILE A 16 -2.73 12.82 -10.26
C ILE A 16 -1.34 12.33 -9.90
N ILE A 17 -1.01 11.08 -10.24
CA ILE A 17 0.33 10.52 -10.01
C ILE A 17 1.44 11.34 -10.69
N ASN A 18 1.17 11.91 -11.86
CA ASN A 18 2.15 12.72 -12.59
C ASN A 18 2.52 14.02 -11.87
N LYS A 19 1.60 14.55 -11.04
CA LYS A 19 1.78 15.78 -10.25
C LYS A 19 2.20 15.49 -8.81
N TYR A 20 2.14 14.23 -8.38
CA TYR A 20 2.44 13.84 -7.02
C TYR A 20 3.94 13.94 -6.75
N SER A 21 4.31 14.73 -5.74
CA SER A 21 5.71 15.05 -5.42
C SER A 21 6.52 13.84 -4.97
N LYS A 22 5.86 12.81 -4.42
CA LYS A 22 6.51 11.58 -3.93
C LYS A 22 6.36 10.39 -4.88
N LYS A 23 5.96 10.61 -6.15
CA LYS A 23 5.68 9.53 -7.10
C LYS A 23 6.89 8.58 -7.32
N ASP A 24 8.10 9.13 -7.30
CA ASP A 24 9.36 8.41 -7.49
C ASP A 24 10.02 7.99 -6.15
N MET A 25 9.35 8.21 -5.02
CA MET A 25 9.84 7.80 -3.71
C MET A 25 9.42 6.37 -3.41
N TYR A 26 10.32 5.63 -2.78
CA TYR A 26 10.06 4.34 -2.15
C TYR A 26 9.25 4.55 -0.88
N PHE A 27 8.49 3.55 -0.48
CA PHE A 27 7.69 3.62 0.75
C PHE A 27 7.79 2.33 1.54
N SER A 28 7.98 2.47 2.85
CA SER A 28 8.29 1.34 3.73
C SER A 28 7.56 1.47 5.06
N ARG A 29 7.08 0.35 5.60
CA ARG A 29 6.41 0.31 6.90
C ARG A 29 7.38 0.55 8.06
N ILE A 30 6.95 1.36 9.02
CA ILE A 30 7.73 1.77 10.21
C ILE A 30 7.01 1.48 11.53
N ARG A 31 6.01 0.60 11.48
CA ARG A 31 5.26 0.15 12.65
C ARG A 31 5.19 -1.36 12.71
N LYS A 32 5.12 -1.84 13.94
CA LYS A 32 4.84 -3.23 14.28
C LYS A 32 3.36 -3.52 14.04
N TRP A 33 3.07 -4.72 13.56
CA TRP A 33 1.72 -5.16 13.29
C TRP A 33 1.56 -6.64 13.67
N ASP A 34 0.32 -7.08 13.84
CA ASP A 34 0.00 -8.49 14.06
C ASP A 34 -1.41 -8.81 13.57
N TRP A 35 -1.70 -10.09 13.42
CA TRP A 35 -3.02 -10.59 13.04
C TRP A 35 -4.01 -10.46 14.21
N LEU A 36 -5.02 -9.62 14.04
CA LEU A 36 -6.18 -9.58 14.93
C LEU A 36 -7.02 -10.84 14.76
N ASN A 37 -7.26 -11.22 13.51
CA ASN A 37 -7.95 -12.44 13.10
C ASN A 37 -7.41 -12.92 11.74
N ALA A 38 -8.13 -13.81 11.06
CA ALA A 38 -7.68 -14.39 9.79
C ALA A 38 -7.61 -13.38 8.63
N GLU A 39 -8.29 -12.24 8.75
CA GLU A 39 -8.47 -11.27 7.66
C GLU A 39 -7.95 -9.88 8.01
N GLN A 40 -7.88 -9.55 9.30
CA GLN A 40 -7.58 -8.20 9.78
C GLN A 40 -6.29 -8.17 10.60
N ILE A 41 -5.51 -7.11 10.38
CA ILE A 41 -4.34 -6.77 11.19
C ILE A 41 -4.65 -5.62 12.15
N TYR A 42 -3.81 -5.48 13.17
CA TYR A 42 -3.70 -4.24 13.94
C TYR A 42 -2.27 -3.73 13.91
N ILE A 43 -2.12 -2.40 13.97
CA ILE A 43 -0.85 -1.72 14.15
C ILE A 43 -0.72 -1.34 15.63
N SER A 44 0.45 -1.59 16.22
CA SER A 44 0.74 -1.18 17.61
C SER A 44 1.45 0.18 17.64
N GLU A 45 0.86 1.14 18.36
CA GLU A 45 1.46 2.44 18.64
C GLU A 45 1.81 2.54 20.13
N LYS A 46 3.07 2.83 20.45
CA LYS A 46 3.55 2.97 21.84
C LYS A 46 3.61 4.45 22.19
N TYR A 47 2.79 4.89 23.14
CA TYR A 47 2.83 6.25 23.65
C TYR A 47 3.91 6.39 24.74
N SER A 48 4.35 7.63 24.97
CA SER A 48 5.36 8.00 25.99
C SER A 48 4.99 7.63 27.43
N ASN A 49 3.75 7.21 27.68
CA ASN A 49 3.20 6.82 28.99
C ASN A 49 2.95 5.31 29.13
N GLU A 50 3.66 4.48 28.35
CA GLU A 50 3.55 3.01 28.34
C GLU A 50 2.22 2.44 27.83
N LYS A 51 1.24 3.28 27.46
CA LYS A 51 -0.01 2.82 26.84
C LYS A 51 0.24 2.41 25.39
N VAL A 52 -0.19 1.19 25.06
CA VAL A 52 -0.19 0.67 23.68
C VAL A 52 -1.58 0.88 23.10
N LYS A 53 -1.67 1.63 22.00
CA LYS A 53 -2.90 1.73 21.20
C LYS A 53 -2.84 0.73 20.06
N MET A 54 -3.92 0.00 19.87
CA MET A 54 -4.12 -0.87 18.71
C MET A 54 -5.01 -0.14 17.71
N ILE A 55 -4.55 -0.06 16.46
CA ILE A 55 -5.30 0.58 15.37
C ILE A 55 -5.59 -0.49 14.32
N THR A 56 -6.86 -0.74 14.07
CA THR A 56 -7.31 -1.58 12.94
C THR A 56 -7.38 -0.73 11.68
N LEU A 57 -7.02 -1.32 10.55
CA LEU A 57 -7.09 -0.67 9.24
C LEU A 57 -8.32 -1.16 8.48
N ASP A 58 -8.85 -0.31 7.59
CA ASP A 58 -9.73 -0.80 6.54
C ASP A 58 -8.93 -1.68 5.56
N TYR A 59 -9.66 -2.41 4.71
CA TYR A 59 -9.07 -3.37 3.79
C TYR A 59 -7.96 -2.78 2.93
N TRP A 60 -8.18 -1.62 2.30
CA TRP A 60 -7.20 -1.04 1.38
C TRP A 60 -6.01 -0.44 2.10
N SER A 61 -6.24 0.22 3.23
CA SER A 61 -5.16 0.69 4.10
C SER A 61 -4.29 -0.47 4.59
N GLN A 62 -4.89 -1.62 4.93
CA GLN A 62 -4.16 -2.83 5.32
C GLN A 62 -3.31 -3.37 4.17
N GLU A 63 -3.89 -3.58 2.99
CA GLU A 63 -3.16 -4.12 1.84
C GLU A 63 -1.97 -3.22 1.48
N MET A 64 -2.19 -1.90 1.39
CA MET A 64 -1.13 -0.96 1.04
C MET A 64 -0.05 -0.87 2.13
N PHE A 65 -0.42 -0.97 3.41
CA PHE A 65 0.54 -1.05 4.51
C PHE A 65 1.41 -2.32 4.43
N LEU A 66 0.81 -3.47 4.16
CA LEU A 66 1.54 -4.74 4.04
C LEU A 66 2.46 -4.75 2.81
N ASP A 67 2.02 -4.14 1.71
CA ASP A 67 2.80 -3.94 0.50
C ASP A 67 3.92 -2.91 0.66
N SER A 68 3.97 -2.13 1.75
CA SER A 68 4.99 -1.10 1.99
C SER A 68 6.33 -1.74 2.42
N ASP A 69 7.02 -2.39 1.48
CA ASP A 69 8.25 -3.15 1.70
C ASP A 69 9.56 -2.37 1.48
N GLY A 70 9.45 -1.11 1.05
CA GLY A 70 10.60 -0.24 0.75
C GLY A 70 11.31 -0.54 -0.57
N GLN A 71 10.81 -1.44 -1.40
CA GLN A 71 11.50 -1.88 -2.64
C GLN A 71 10.91 -1.29 -3.93
N LYS A 72 9.70 -0.74 -3.86
CA LYS A 72 8.99 -0.14 -5.01
C LYS A 72 8.65 1.33 -4.74
N THR A 73 8.71 2.11 -5.79
CA THR A 73 8.22 3.50 -5.80
C THR A 73 6.70 3.54 -5.88
N VAL A 74 6.11 4.70 -5.57
CA VAL A 74 4.66 4.90 -5.68
C VAL A 74 4.17 4.71 -7.12
N SER A 75 4.91 5.18 -8.12
CA SER A 75 4.57 4.97 -9.53
C SER A 75 4.65 3.50 -9.95
N GLU A 76 5.67 2.76 -9.51
CA GLU A 76 5.75 1.32 -9.76
C GLU A 76 4.61 0.57 -9.07
N TYR A 77 4.22 0.99 -7.86
CA TYR A 77 3.10 0.38 -7.16
C TYR A 77 1.78 0.57 -7.89
N LEU A 78 1.51 1.76 -8.44
CA LEU A 78 0.34 1.98 -9.30
C LEU A 78 0.33 1.00 -10.49
N GLN A 79 1.47 0.76 -11.12
CA GLN A 79 1.57 -0.22 -12.22
C GLN A 79 1.29 -1.64 -11.73
N ILE A 80 1.71 -2.01 -10.52
CA ILE A 80 1.38 -3.30 -9.91
C ILE A 80 -0.15 -3.43 -9.74
N LEU A 81 -0.81 -2.42 -9.18
CA LEU A 81 -2.27 -2.42 -9.01
C LEU A 81 -3.00 -2.53 -10.35
N ILE A 82 -2.62 -1.72 -11.35
CA ILE A 82 -3.15 -1.79 -12.73
C ILE A 82 -3.05 -3.22 -13.27
N ASN A 83 -1.87 -3.84 -13.14
CA ASN A 83 -1.62 -5.20 -13.60
C ASN A 83 -2.50 -6.23 -12.88
N GLN A 84 -2.78 -6.06 -11.58
CA GLN A 84 -3.69 -6.94 -10.84
C GLN A 84 -5.12 -6.85 -11.37
N PHE A 85 -5.64 -5.64 -11.63
CA PHE A 85 -6.96 -5.46 -12.25
C PHE A 85 -7.04 -6.11 -13.64
N GLN A 86 -6.01 -5.91 -14.47
CA GLN A 86 -5.94 -6.52 -15.80
C GLN A 86 -5.90 -8.05 -15.75
N LYS A 87 -5.06 -8.63 -14.88
CA LYS A 87 -4.98 -10.10 -14.69
C LYS A 87 -6.32 -10.68 -14.24
N SER A 88 -7.02 -9.98 -13.35
CA SER A 88 -8.35 -10.33 -12.87
C SER A 88 -9.48 -10.01 -13.86
N LYS A 89 -9.15 -9.42 -15.02
CA LYS A 89 -10.12 -8.98 -16.05
C LYS A 89 -11.17 -8.02 -15.50
N MET A 90 -10.82 -7.28 -14.44
CA MET A 90 -11.68 -6.27 -13.83
C MET A 90 -11.42 -4.89 -14.46
N LYS A 91 -12.45 -4.04 -14.47
CA LYS A 91 -12.31 -2.65 -14.90
C LYS A 91 -11.34 -1.94 -13.96
N ILE A 92 -10.35 -1.25 -14.52
CA ILE A 92 -9.42 -0.43 -13.75
C ILE A 92 -10.18 0.85 -13.36
N PRO A 93 -10.27 1.18 -12.06
CA PRO A 93 -10.87 2.44 -11.61
C PRO A 93 -10.11 3.64 -12.19
N SER A 94 -10.84 4.66 -12.66
CA SER A 94 -10.24 5.86 -13.25
C SER A 94 -9.57 6.77 -12.21
N ASP A 95 -9.95 6.61 -10.95
CA ASP A 95 -9.48 7.32 -9.77
C ASP A 95 -8.47 6.50 -8.94
N LEU A 96 -7.98 5.38 -9.49
CA LEU A 96 -7.06 4.47 -8.77
C LEU A 96 -5.79 5.19 -8.29
N ASP A 97 -5.24 6.13 -9.09
CA ASP A 97 -4.04 6.88 -8.71
C ASP A 97 -4.32 7.81 -7.52
N GLN A 98 -5.42 8.55 -7.56
CA GLN A 98 -5.87 9.40 -6.46
C GLN A 98 -6.12 8.59 -5.20
N PHE A 99 -6.91 7.52 -5.31
CA PHE A 99 -7.26 6.64 -4.20
C PHE A 99 -6.02 6.05 -3.52
N MET A 100 -5.07 5.54 -4.31
CA MET A 100 -3.81 5.01 -3.81
C MET A 100 -2.99 6.09 -3.10
N ILE A 101 -2.89 7.29 -3.66
CA ILE A 101 -2.13 8.40 -3.07
C ILE A 101 -2.74 8.83 -1.74
N GLU A 102 -4.07 8.95 -1.66
CA GLU A 102 -4.78 9.34 -0.43
C GLU A 102 -4.53 8.34 0.71
N ILE A 103 -4.55 7.04 0.42
CA ILE A 103 -4.26 6.01 1.43
C ILE A 103 -2.79 6.05 1.86
N LEU A 104 -1.85 6.14 0.92
CA LEU A 104 -0.43 6.21 1.26
C LEU A 104 -0.10 7.47 2.08
N GLU A 105 -0.74 8.60 1.77
CA GLU A 105 -0.60 9.81 2.57
C GLU A 105 -1.22 9.63 3.96
N SER A 106 -2.43 9.08 4.09
CA SER A 106 -3.03 8.84 5.42
C SER A 106 -2.20 7.88 6.27
N LEU A 107 -1.68 6.79 5.68
CA LEU A 107 -0.74 5.88 6.34
C LEU A 107 0.53 6.60 6.80
N ASN A 108 1.02 7.59 6.06
CA ASN A 108 2.22 8.35 6.40
C ASN A 108 1.97 9.48 7.42
N THR A 109 0.96 10.32 7.21
CA THR A 109 0.72 11.54 8.00
C THR A 109 -0.18 11.30 9.20
N ASP A 110 -1.26 10.55 9.03
CA ASP A 110 -2.30 10.43 10.06
C ASP A 110 -1.96 9.30 11.03
N LEU A 111 -1.39 8.21 10.51
CA LEU A 111 -1.05 7.03 11.28
C LEU A 111 0.44 6.90 11.60
N GLY A 112 1.31 7.60 10.85
CA GLY A 112 2.76 7.43 10.96
C GLY A 112 3.20 5.98 10.81
N ALA A 113 2.48 5.22 9.99
CA ALA A 113 2.62 3.79 9.78
C ALA A 113 3.66 3.43 8.72
N ILE A 114 3.84 4.31 7.73
CA ILE A 114 4.84 4.18 6.67
C ILE A 114 5.70 5.43 6.61
N GLU A 115 6.83 5.35 5.91
CA GLU A 115 7.65 6.49 5.55
C GLU A 115 8.01 6.45 4.06
N PHE A 116 8.27 7.64 3.49
CA PHE A 116 8.78 7.78 2.13
C PHE A 116 10.29 8.01 2.12
N SER A 117 10.99 7.44 1.13
CA SER A 117 12.44 7.57 0.95
C SER A 117 12.83 7.74 -0.51
N ASN A 118 13.91 8.49 -0.75
CA ASN A 118 14.51 8.65 -2.08
C ASN A 118 15.34 7.44 -2.53
N LYS A 119 15.49 6.42 -1.67
CA LYS A 119 16.26 5.20 -1.94
C LYS A 119 15.49 3.99 -1.41
N PRO A 120 15.69 2.79 -1.99
CA PRO A 120 15.14 1.57 -1.43
C PRO A 120 15.53 1.39 0.04
N ILE A 121 14.61 0.87 0.84
CA ILE A 121 14.81 0.60 2.27
C ILE A 121 14.66 -0.89 2.52
N THR A 122 15.66 -1.50 3.14
CA THR A 122 15.49 -2.81 3.75
C THR A 122 14.75 -2.65 5.07
N LEU A 123 13.57 -3.26 5.17
CA LEU A 123 12.80 -3.22 6.40
C LEU A 123 13.58 -3.81 7.58
N ARG A 124 13.38 -3.19 8.74
CA ARG A 124 13.79 -3.82 10.00
C ARG A 124 12.94 -5.07 10.23
N PRO A 125 13.53 -6.19 10.70
CA PRO A 125 12.79 -7.44 10.91
C PRO A 125 11.53 -7.26 11.78
N GLU A 126 11.56 -6.35 12.76
CA GLU A 126 10.41 -6.08 13.63
C GLU A 126 9.21 -5.41 12.94
N PHE A 127 9.39 -4.84 11.75
CA PHE A 127 8.32 -4.26 10.94
C PHE A 127 7.95 -5.20 9.80
N GLU A 128 8.90 -6.00 9.32
CA GLU A 128 8.68 -6.93 8.23
C GLU A 128 7.65 -8.02 8.62
N LYS A 129 7.80 -8.61 9.80
CA LYS A 129 7.00 -9.77 10.23
C LYS A 129 5.94 -9.40 11.25
N PRO A 130 4.82 -10.15 11.32
CA PRO A 130 3.87 -10.00 12.40
C PRO A 130 4.56 -10.26 13.75
N LEU A 131 4.06 -9.63 14.81
CA LEU A 131 4.62 -9.80 16.16
C LEU A 131 4.54 -11.24 16.65
N THR A 132 3.51 -11.98 16.24
CA THR A 132 3.33 -13.39 16.57
C THR A 132 3.42 -14.21 15.29
N ASN A 133 4.35 -15.16 15.25
CA ASN A 133 4.31 -16.23 14.25
C ASN A 133 3.21 -17.21 14.68
N LYS A 134 2.01 -17.08 14.12
CA LYS A 134 0.97 -18.11 14.25
C LYS A 134 1.27 -19.30 13.34
#